data_AF-A0A7S2K2Z6-F1
#
_entry.id   AF-A0A7S2K2Z6-F1
#
_cell.length_a   1.000
_cell.length_b   1.000
_cell.length_c   1.000
_cell.angle_alpha   90.00
_cell.angle_beta   90.00
_cell.angle_gamma   90.00
#
_symmetry.space_group_name_H-M   'P 1'
#
loop_
_entity.id
_entity.type
_entity.pdbx_description
1 polymer ?
#
loop_
_entity_poly.entity_id
_entity_poly.type
_entity_poly.pdbx_seq_one_letter_code
_entity_poly.pdbx_strand_id
1 'polypeptide(L)'
;RAVVWALGFVVLMYASVGIVGALSIRVWGDSNLFSKLSGSDSALVQATVYAYPLLQNFTTIPVFAILIKYNLLQLCGMGNLSATAIAFVLPWAASLALYSGRGFETVCEVGGLAFSSVLNFAVPCALFGVMWARRQRGKAAPRSDAGARVA
;
A
#
# COMPACT_ATOMS: atom_id res chain seq x y z
N ARG A 1 -4.28 2.51 -21.76
CA ARG A 1 -4.14 1.16 -22.38
C ARG A 1 -3.12 0.31 -21.62
N ALA A 2 -1.87 0.75 -21.43
CA ALA A 2 -0.87 0.01 -20.65
C ALA A 2 -1.33 -0.36 -19.22
N VAL A 3 -1.93 0.59 -18.49
CA VAL A 3 -2.45 0.34 -17.14
C VAL A 3 -3.50 -0.76 -17.10
N VAL A 4 -4.41 -0.80 -18.08
CA VAL A 4 -5.48 -1.82 -18.15
C VAL A 4 -4.89 -3.21 -18.40
N TRP A 5 -3.90 -3.31 -19.30
CA TRP A 5 -3.21 -4.57 -19.55
C TRP A 5 -2.40 -5.04 -18.34
N ALA A 6 -1.70 -4.13 -17.66
CA ALA A 6 -0.96 -4.46 -16.44
C ALA A 6 -1.90 -4.93 -15.32
N LEU A 7 -3.02 -4.23 -15.09
CA LEU A 7 -4.02 -4.63 -14.10
C LEU A 7 -4.65 -5.97 -14.44
N GLY A 8 -5.03 -6.19 -15.70
CA GLY A 8 -5.57 -7.47 -16.15
C GLY A 8 -4.60 -8.63 -15.93
N PHE A 9 -3.31 -8.42 -16.25
CA PHE A 9 -2.25 -9.40 -16.00
C PHE A 9 -2.09 -9.71 -14.50
N VAL A 10 -2.04 -8.68 -13.66
CA VAL A 10 -1.90 -8.84 -12.20
C VAL A 10 -3.09 -9.62 -11.63
N VAL A 11 -4.32 -9.23 -11.99
CA VAL A 11 -5.54 -9.92 -11.54
C VAL A 11 -5.52 -11.40 -11.95
N LEU A 12 -5.14 -11.69 -13.20
CA LEU A 12 -5.05 -13.07 -13.68
C LEU A 12 -4.02 -13.89 -12.90
N MET A 13 -2.83 -13.32 -12.68
CA MET A 13 -1.76 -13.99 -11.91
C MET A 13 -2.22 -14.27 -10.47
N TYR A 14 -2.74 -13.27 -9.75
CA TYR A 14 -3.23 -13.46 -8.39
C TYR A 14 -4.38 -14.47 -8.31
N ALA A 15 -5.34 -14.42 -9.25
CA ALA A 15 -6.43 -15.38 -9.29
C ALA A 15 -5.93 -16.81 -9.54
N SER A 16 -5.02 -16.99 -10.51
CA SER A 16 -4.47 -18.32 -10.83
C SER A 16 -3.71 -18.92 -9.64
N VAL A 17 -2.82 -18.16 -8.99
CA VAL A 17 -2.07 -18.61 -7.82
C VAL A 17 -3.01 -18.90 -6.65
N GLY A 18 -4.02 -18.05 -6.43
CA GLY A 18 -5.01 -18.25 -5.37
C GLY A 18 -5.85 -19.52 -5.57
N ILE A 19 -6.38 -19.73 -6.77
CA ILE A 19 -7.24 -20.88 -7.09
C ILE A 19 -6.42 -22.18 -7.04
N VAL A 20 -5.27 -22.23 -7.71
CA VAL A 20 -4.42 -23.43 -7.73
C VAL A 20 -3.87 -23.72 -6.33
N GLY A 21 -3.44 -22.68 -5.60
CA GLY A 21 -3.00 -22.81 -4.21
C GLY A 21 -4.10 -23.37 -3.30
N ALA A 22 -5.33 -22.83 -3.38
CA ALA A 22 -6.46 -23.33 -2.61
C ALA A 22 -6.81 -24.79 -2.94
N LEU A 23 -6.81 -25.17 -4.22
CA LEU A 23 -7.11 -26.54 -4.65
C LEU A 23 -6.05 -27.56 -4.22
N SER A 24 -4.82 -27.12 -3.96
CA SER A 24 -3.73 -28.01 -3.54
C SER A 24 -3.79 -28.44 -2.06
N ILE A 25 -4.58 -27.75 -1.23
CA ILE A 25 -4.65 -28.01 0.21
C ILE A 25 -5.86 -28.89 0.53
N ARG A 26 -5.63 -30.00 1.24
CA ARG A 26 -6.69 -30.95 1.62
C ARG A 26 -7.44 -30.59 2.90
N VAL A 27 -6.84 -29.81 3.81
CA VAL A 27 -7.42 -29.48 5.12
C VAL A 27 -7.62 -27.97 5.25
N TRP A 28 -8.87 -27.57 5.46
CA TRP A 28 -9.29 -26.18 5.64
C TRP A 28 -9.16 -25.79 7.13
N GLY A 29 -8.64 -24.60 7.40
CA GLY A 29 -8.38 -24.09 8.76
C GLY A 29 -7.68 -22.73 8.72
N ASP A 30 -7.63 -22.04 9.85
CA ASP A 30 -7.23 -20.61 10.00
C ASP A 30 -5.73 -20.31 9.79
N SER A 31 -4.96 -21.24 9.22
CA SER A 31 -3.53 -21.05 9.00
C SER A 31 -3.21 -20.55 7.58
N ASN A 32 -2.29 -19.57 7.52
CA ASN A 32 -1.78 -19.00 6.28
C ASN A 32 -1.11 -20.06 5.38
N LEU A 33 -1.11 -19.82 4.06
CA LEU A 33 -0.54 -20.72 3.04
C LEU A 33 0.90 -21.12 3.37
N PHE A 34 1.71 -20.16 3.82
CA PHE A 34 3.11 -20.41 4.22
C PHE A 34 3.24 -21.37 5.40
N SER A 35 2.34 -21.31 6.38
CA SER A 35 2.35 -22.23 7.52
C SER A 35 1.97 -23.66 7.12
N LYS A 36 1.11 -23.82 6.11
CA LYS A 36 0.79 -25.15 5.56
C LYS A 36 1.92 -25.70 4.70
N LEU A 37 2.60 -24.83 3.94
CA LEU A 37 3.74 -25.22 3.10
C LEU A 37 4.99 -25.55 3.91
N SER A 38 5.22 -24.90 5.06
CA SER A 38 6.35 -25.23 5.94
C SER A 38 6.24 -26.62 6.56
N GLY A 39 5.03 -27.17 6.66
CA GLY A 39 4.78 -28.54 7.13
C GLY A 39 4.91 -29.62 6.05
N SER A 40 5.30 -29.26 4.81
CA SER A 40 5.47 -30.24 3.73
C SER A 40 6.83 -30.95 3.80
N ASP A 41 6.90 -32.22 3.39
CA ASP A 41 8.14 -33.02 3.44
C ASP A 41 9.23 -32.58 2.44
N SER A 42 8.93 -31.62 1.56
CA SER A 42 9.89 -31.14 0.56
C SER A 42 10.76 -30.02 1.10
N ALA A 43 12.06 -30.30 1.26
CA ALA A 43 13.06 -29.33 1.70
C ALA A 43 13.12 -28.08 0.80
N LEU A 44 12.86 -28.23 -0.51
CA LEU A 44 12.84 -27.10 -1.45
C LEU A 44 11.65 -26.16 -1.18
N VAL A 45 10.48 -26.72 -0.86
CA VAL A 45 9.30 -25.92 -0.51
C VAL A 45 9.54 -25.17 0.80
N GLN A 46 10.07 -25.83 1.82
CA GLN A 46 10.40 -25.18 3.09
C GLN A 46 11.44 -24.05 2.90
N ALA A 47 12.50 -24.30 2.13
CA ALA A 47 13.53 -23.29 1.84
C ALA A 47 12.93 -22.04 1.18
N THR A 48 12.03 -22.22 0.20
CA THR A 48 11.38 -21.07 -0.47
C THR A 48 10.44 -20.30 0.46
N VAL A 49 9.69 -20.99 1.32
CA VAL A 49 8.78 -20.38 2.30
C VAL A 49 9.53 -19.47 3.29
N TYR A 50 10.73 -19.86 3.71
CA TYR A 50 11.55 -19.04 4.60
C TYR A 50 12.35 -17.97 3.86
N ALA A 51 12.91 -18.29 2.69
CA ALA A 51 13.73 -17.35 1.92
C ALA A 51 12.92 -16.17 1.36
N TYR A 52 11.68 -16.42 0.90
CA TYR A 52 10.83 -15.40 0.30
C TYR A 52 10.61 -14.17 1.21
N PRO A 53 10.06 -14.31 2.43
CA PRO A 53 9.85 -13.15 3.30
C PRO A 53 11.16 -12.49 3.74
N LEU A 54 12.26 -13.25 3.90
CA LEU A 54 13.57 -12.68 4.22
C LEU A 54 14.09 -11.77 3.12
N LEU A 55 14.11 -12.26 1.87
CA LEU A 55 14.56 -11.49 0.72
C LEU A 55 13.65 -10.28 0.44
N GLN A 56 12.34 -10.47 0.57
CA GLN A 56 11.35 -9.40 0.39
C GLN A 56 11.55 -8.29 1.43
N ASN A 57 11.68 -8.64 2.71
CA ASN A 57 11.86 -7.67 3.78
C ASN A 57 13.22 -6.98 3.71
N PHE A 58 14.28 -7.73 3.39
CA PHE A 58 15.63 -7.17 3.28
C PHE A 58 15.74 -6.08 2.21
N THR A 59 15.04 -6.25 1.09
CA THR A 59 15.01 -5.26 0.00
C THR A 59 14.04 -4.12 0.28
N THR A 60 12.88 -4.41 0.88
CA THR A 60 11.79 -3.43 1.01
C THR A 60 11.94 -2.51 2.22
N ILE A 61 12.39 -3.01 3.37
CA ILE A 61 12.49 -2.22 4.61
C ILE A 61 13.43 -1.00 4.45
N PRO A 62 14.65 -1.13 3.89
CA PRO A 62 15.55 0.02 3.73
C PRO A 62 14.96 1.09 2.82
N VAL A 63 14.32 0.68 1.71
CA VAL A 63 13.69 1.60 0.76
C VAL A 63 12.57 2.39 1.44
N PHE A 64 11.70 1.72 2.19
CA PHE A 64 10.63 2.37 2.94
C PHE A 64 11.15 3.31 4.03
N ALA A 65 12.20 2.93 4.77
CA ALA A 65 12.80 3.80 5.78
C ALA A 65 13.39 5.07 5.15
N ILE A 66 14.05 4.96 4.01
CA ILE A 66 14.55 6.13 3.26
C ILE A 66 13.40 7.04 2.81
N LEU A 67 12.32 6.47 2.26
CA LEU A 67 11.14 7.24 1.84
C LEU A 67 10.48 7.97 3.01
N ILE A 68 10.29 7.30 4.15
CA ILE A 68 9.73 7.93 5.36
C ILE A 68 10.62 9.07 5.84
N LYS A 69 11.95 8.85 5.88
CA LYS A 69 12.90 9.88 6.28
C LYS A 69 12.80 11.12 5.39
N TYR A 70 12.79 10.94 4.07
CA TYR A 70 12.68 12.08 3.15
C TYR A 70 11.34 12.80 3.27
N ASN A 71 10.23 12.08 3.43
CA ASN A 71 8.93 12.69 3.68
C ASN A 71 8.95 13.54 4.96
N LEU A 72 9.54 13.05 6.05
CA LEU A 72 9.63 13.82 7.30
C LEU A 72 10.54 15.05 7.20
N LEU A 73 11.66 14.94 6.47
CA LEU A 73 12.57 16.06 6.24
C LEU A 73 11.92 17.15 5.38
N GLN A 74 11.26 16.77 4.28
CA GLN A 74 10.77 17.72 3.28
C GLN A 74 9.37 18.26 3.60
N LEU A 75 8.44 17.42 4.08
CA LEU A 75 7.05 17.81 4.29
C LEU A 75 6.78 18.27 5.73
N CYS A 76 7.48 17.69 6.72
CA CYS A 76 7.29 18.02 8.13
C CYS A 76 8.37 18.96 8.68
N GLY A 77 9.39 19.31 7.89
CA GLY A 77 10.49 20.20 8.31
C GLY A 77 11.29 19.67 9.49
N MET A 78 11.32 18.34 9.68
CA MET A 78 11.92 17.73 10.86
C MET A 78 13.45 17.66 10.75
N GLY A 79 14.16 17.69 11.90
CA GLY A 79 15.62 17.56 11.93
C GLY A 79 16.11 16.18 11.48
N ASN A 80 17.32 16.10 10.93
CA ASN A 80 17.88 14.85 10.38
C ASN A 80 17.97 13.70 11.40
N LEU A 81 18.30 14.02 12.66
CA LEU A 81 18.40 13.03 13.74
C LEU A 81 17.04 12.46 14.12
N SER A 82 16.04 13.31 14.37
CA SER A 82 14.68 12.85 14.69
C SER A 82 14.05 12.12 13.51
N ALA A 83 14.30 12.56 12.27
CA ALA A 83 13.79 11.88 11.08
C ALA A 83 14.37 10.49 10.93
N THR A 84 15.66 10.32 11.25
CA THR A 84 16.31 9.00 11.25
C THR A 84 15.78 8.11 12.38
N ALA A 85 15.59 8.66 13.58
CA ALA A 85 15.01 7.90 14.70
C ALA A 85 13.59 7.40 14.38
N ILE A 86 12.72 8.26 13.85
CA ILE A 86 11.34 7.87 13.50
C ILE A 86 11.33 6.91 12.30
N ALA A 87 12.18 7.11 11.29
CA ALA A 87 12.15 6.27 10.10
C ALA A 87 12.74 4.87 10.30
N PHE A 88 13.77 4.73 11.15
CA PHE A 88 14.49 3.47 11.32
C PHE A 88 14.26 2.81 12.68
N VAL A 89 14.29 3.58 13.77
CA VAL A 89 14.24 3.02 15.13
C VAL A 89 12.81 2.72 15.54
N LEU A 90 11.87 3.62 15.24
CA LEU A 90 10.48 3.47 15.66
C LEU A 90 9.79 2.21 15.08
N PRO A 91 9.94 1.86 13.79
CA PRO A 91 9.32 0.64 13.26
C PRO A 91 9.86 -0.63 13.91
N TRP A 92 11.18 -0.68 14.19
CA TRP A 92 11.82 -1.81 14.87
C TRP A 92 11.43 -1.91 16.35
N ALA A 93 11.40 -0.78 17.06
CA ALA A 93 10.99 -0.74 18.45
C ALA A 93 9.49 -1.12 18.58
N ALA A 94 8.65 -0.59 17.71
CA ALA A 94 7.23 -0.91 17.67
C ALA A 94 7.00 -2.38 17.30
N SER A 95 7.75 -2.94 16.35
CA SER A 95 7.61 -4.36 16.00
C SER A 95 7.98 -5.25 17.18
N LEU A 96 9.11 -5.00 17.87
CA LEU A 96 9.52 -5.77 19.06
C LEU A 96 8.51 -5.66 20.21
N ALA A 97 7.98 -4.46 20.47
CA ALA A 97 7.01 -4.23 21.53
C ALA A 97 5.66 -4.92 21.25
N LEU A 98 5.24 -4.99 19.98
CA LEU A 98 3.95 -5.55 19.56
C LEU A 98 4.03 -7.01 19.10
N TYR A 99 5.22 -7.63 19.15
CA TYR A 99 5.46 -9.00 18.66
C TYR A 99 4.88 -10.08 19.60
N SER A 100 4.74 -9.80 20.89
CA SER A 100 4.35 -10.78 21.92
C SER A 100 2.86 -11.19 21.91
N GLY A 101 2.11 -10.83 20.86
CA GLY A 101 0.70 -11.20 20.68
C GLY A 101 0.18 -10.84 19.28
N ARG A 102 -1.13 -10.63 19.15
CA ARG A 102 -1.79 -10.23 17.88
C ARG A 102 -1.69 -8.73 17.58
N GLY A 103 -1.02 -7.96 18.43
CA GLY A 103 -0.96 -6.49 18.32
C GLY A 103 -0.33 -6.04 17.00
N PHE A 104 0.75 -6.69 16.58
CA PHE A 104 1.39 -6.39 15.29
C PHE A 104 0.47 -6.69 14.10
N GLU A 105 -0.18 -7.86 14.10
CA GLU A 105 -1.15 -8.27 13.08
C GLU A 105 -2.29 -7.24 12.96
N THR A 106 -2.92 -6.88 14.08
CA THR A 106 -4.01 -5.90 14.12
C THR A 106 -3.57 -4.53 13.61
N VAL A 107 -2.38 -4.05 13.99
CA VAL A 107 -1.87 -2.75 13.53
C VAL A 107 -1.63 -2.75 12.02
N CYS A 108 -1.06 -3.83 11.49
CA CYS A 108 -0.85 -3.98 10.05
C CYS A 108 -2.18 -4.06 9.28
N GLU A 109 -3.16 -4.80 9.77
CA GLU A 109 -4.47 -4.94 9.13
C GLU A 109 -5.27 -3.63 9.19
N VAL A 110 -5.49 -3.10 10.39
CA VAL A 110 -6.31 -1.89 10.58
C VAL A 110 -5.63 -0.67 9.98
N GLY A 111 -4.32 -0.50 10.22
CA GLY A 111 -3.55 0.60 9.65
C GLY A 111 -3.46 0.51 8.13
N GLY A 112 -3.24 -0.69 7.59
CA GLY A 112 -3.21 -0.94 6.16
C GLY A 112 -4.55 -0.64 5.49
N LEU A 113 -5.66 -1.12 6.07
CA LEU A 113 -7.02 -0.85 5.57
C LEU A 113 -7.37 0.63 5.64
N ALA A 114 -7.08 1.30 6.76
CA ALA A 114 -7.35 2.71 6.93
C ALA A 114 -6.56 3.55 5.91
N PHE A 115 -5.26 3.32 5.77
CA PHE A 115 -4.44 4.10 4.85
C PHE A 115 -4.76 3.80 3.38
N SER A 116 -4.94 2.52 3.03
CA SER A 116 -5.31 2.08 1.68
C SER A 116 -6.68 2.64 1.27
N SER A 117 -7.66 2.67 2.18
CA SER A 117 -8.99 3.21 1.87
C SER A 117 -8.95 4.71 1.60
N VAL A 118 -8.20 5.47 2.40
CA VAL A 118 -8.02 6.91 2.18
C VAL A 118 -7.34 7.18 0.85
N LEU A 119 -6.23 6.49 0.54
CA LEU A 119 -5.48 6.74 -0.68
C LEU A 119 -6.19 6.25 -1.95
N ASN A 120 -6.86 5.10 -1.90
CA ASN A 120 -7.46 4.50 -3.09
C ASN A 120 -8.88 5.00 -3.37
N PHE A 121 -9.63 5.39 -2.33
CA PHE A 121 -11.03 5.82 -2.49
C PHE A 121 -11.24 7.29 -2.11
N ALA A 122 -10.76 7.75 -0.96
CA ALA A 122 -11.07 9.11 -0.50
C ALA A 122 -10.35 10.18 -1.33
N VAL A 123 -9.04 10.04 -1.55
CA VAL A 123 -8.22 11.04 -2.26
C VAL A 123 -8.66 11.20 -3.73
N PRO A 124 -8.82 10.14 -4.54
CA PRO A 124 -9.25 10.29 -5.93
C PRO A 124 -10.65 10.89 -6.05
N CYS A 125 -11.58 10.47 -5.19
CA CYS A 125 -12.94 11.02 -5.15
C CYS A 125 -12.95 12.51 -4.76
N ALA A 126 -12.17 12.90 -3.75
CA ALA A 126 -12.05 14.28 -3.33
C ALA A 126 -11.46 15.16 -4.43
N LEU A 127 -10.38 14.71 -5.07
CA LEU A 127 -9.75 15.41 -6.20
C LEU A 127 -10.72 15.55 -7.37
N PHE A 128 -11.45 14.48 -7.71
CA PHE A 128 -12.47 14.53 -8.76
C PHE A 128 -13.56 15.54 -8.43
N GLY A 129 -14.08 15.55 -7.21
CA GLY A 129 -15.10 16.50 -6.75
C GLY A 129 -14.63 17.96 -6.81
N VAL A 130 -13.40 18.24 -6.35
CA VAL A 130 -12.80 19.58 -6.43
C VAL A 130 -12.61 20.02 -7.88
N MET A 131 -12.08 19.15 -8.75
CA MET A 131 -11.91 19.46 -10.17
C MET A 131 -13.25 19.69 -10.87
N TRP A 132 -14.26 18.88 -10.54
CA TRP A 132 -15.61 19.03 -11.09
C TRP A 132 -16.25 20.35 -10.65
N ALA A 133 -16.18 20.70 -9.37
CA ALA A 133 -16.68 21.97 -8.84
C ALA A 133 -15.98 23.18 -9.47
N ARG A 134 -14.65 23.11 -9.65
CA ARG A 134 -13.88 24.16 -10.35
C ARG A 134 -14.30 24.30 -11.82
N ARG A 135 -14.57 23.20 -12.51
CA ARG A 135 -15.05 23.21 -13.91
C ARG A 135 -16.43 23.85 -14.03
N GLN A 136 -17.32 23.66 -13.05
CA GLN A 136 -18.63 24.30 -13.06
C GLN A 136 -18.55 25.81 -12.82
N ARG A 137 -17.72 26.25 -11.87
CA ARG A 137 -17.49 27.68 -11.61
C ARG A 137 -16.92 28.41 -12.84
N GLY A 138 -16.03 27.77 -13.60
CA GLY A 138 -15.49 28.33 -14.85
C GLY A 138 -16.51 28.46 -15.98
N LYS A 139 -17.58 27.66 -15.99
CA LYS A 139 -18.67 27.76 -16.98
C LYS A 139 -19.74 28.79 -16.61
N ALA A 140 -19.88 29.10 -15.33
CA ALA A 140 -20.86 30.05 -14.81
C ALA A 140 -20.40 31.52 -14.84
N ALA A 141 -19.14 31.80 -15.19
CA ALA A 141 -18.67 33.17 -15.41
C ALA A 141 -19.22 33.69 -16.75
N PRO A 142 -20.12 34.70 -16.76
CA PRO A 142 -20.61 35.26 -18.00
C PRO A 142 -19.47 36.01 -18.70
N ARG A 143 -19.31 35.77 -20.02
CA ARG A 143 -18.54 36.66 -20.90
C ARG A 143 -19.22 38.03 -20.90
N SER A 144 -18.81 38.95 -20.02
CA SER A 144 -19.36 40.32 -19.99
C SER A 144 -18.82 41.23 -21.08
N ASP A 145 -17.97 40.73 -22.00
CA ASP A 145 -17.24 41.60 -22.93
C ASP A 145 -17.73 41.51 -24.39
N ALA A 146 -18.97 41.08 -24.60
CA ALA A 146 -19.60 41.09 -25.93
C ALA A 146 -20.45 42.35 -26.23
N GLY A 147 -20.47 43.35 -25.33
CA GLY A 147 -21.37 44.50 -25.43
C GLY A 147 -20.73 45.88 -25.69
N ALA A 148 -19.40 46.00 -25.77
CA ALA A 148 -18.72 47.30 -25.87
C ALA A 148 -18.30 47.70 -27.30
N ARG A 149 -18.91 47.16 -28.35
CA ARG A 149 -18.62 47.54 -29.76
C ARG A 149 -19.86 47.57 -30.65
N VAL A 150 -20.74 48.52 -30.41
CA VAL A 150 -21.55 49.22 -31.45
C VAL A 150 -21.70 50.63 -30.88
N ALA A 151 -20.78 51.54 -31.21
CA ALA A 151 -20.90 52.48 -32.33
C ALA A 151 -22.11 53.40 -32.18
#